data_AF-A0A2D9BDW9-F1
#
_entry.id   AF-A0A2D9BDW9-F1
#
_cell.length_a   1.000
_cell.length_b   1.000
_cell.length_c   1.000
_cell.angle_alpha   90.00
_cell.angle_beta   90.00
_cell.angle_gamma   90.00
#
_symmetry.space_group_name_H-M   'P 1'
#
loop_
_entity.id
_entity.type
_entity.pdbx_description
1 polymer ?
#
loop_
_entity_poly.entity_id
_entity_poly.type
_entity_poly.pdbx_seq_one_letter_code
_entity_poly.pdbx_strand_id
1 'polypeptide(L)'
;SRSGATISTSVLLGNDKSKAARFSFLMVVPLIFGKIAKDVLSGDLSSESTNFTTLGLGFVTAFICGLIACTWMISLVKKSKLRYFSVYCVIVGLIAIIVSFI
;
A
#
# COMPACT_ATOMS: atom_id res chain seq x y z
N SER A 1 -4.39 0.02 -6.86
CA SER A 1 -3.58 -0.72 -5.86
C SER A 1 -2.21 -1.08 -6.46
N ARG A 2 -1.11 -0.57 -5.88
CA ARG A 2 0.26 -0.86 -6.34
C ARG A 2 0.64 -2.33 -6.16
N SER A 3 0.36 -2.89 -4.97
CA SER A 3 0.69 -4.27 -4.65
C SER A 3 -0.11 -5.27 -5.50
N GLY A 4 -1.39 -4.99 -5.74
CA GLY A 4 -2.23 -5.79 -6.64
C GLY A 4 -1.61 -5.94 -8.04
N ALA A 5 -1.29 -4.81 -8.69
CA ALA A 5 -0.73 -4.80 -10.05
C ALA A 5 0.63 -5.53 -10.15
N THR A 6 1.54 -5.28 -9.20
CA THR A 6 2.87 -5.90 -9.21
C THR A 6 2.83 -7.40 -8.91
N ILE A 7 1.99 -7.83 -7.97
CA ILE A 7 1.84 -9.25 -7.61
C ILE A 7 1.13 -10.00 -8.75
N SER A 8 0.02 -9.47 -9.28
CA SER A 8 -0.73 -10.13 -10.35
C SER A 8 0.13 -10.32 -11.59
N THR A 9 0.84 -9.28 -12.02
CA THR A 9 1.73 -9.36 -13.19
C THR A 9 2.86 -10.35 -12.96
N SER A 10 3.51 -10.33 -11.78
CA SER A 10 4.59 -11.28 -11.50
C SER A 10 4.10 -12.74 -11.48
N VAL A 11 2.89 -12.99 -10.97
CA VAL A 11 2.27 -14.33 -10.98
C VAL A 11 1.84 -14.74 -12.40
N LEU A 12 1.34 -13.81 -13.21
CA LEU A 12 1.01 -14.06 -14.62
C LEU A 12 2.25 -14.40 -15.45
N LEU A 13 3.41 -13.83 -15.11
CA LEU A 13 4.71 -14.18 -15.68
C LEU A 13 5.27 -15.53 -15.17
N GLY A 14 4.50 -16.30 -14.40
CA GLY A 14 4.88 -17.63 -13.92
C GLY A 14 5.76 -17.64 -12.67
N ASN A 15 5.94 -16.49 -11.99
CA ASN A 15 6.80 -16.41 -10.81
C ASN A 15 6.08 -16.91 -9.55
N ASP A 16 6.86 -17.34 -8.54
CA ASP A 16 6.29 -17.83 -7.29
C ASP A 16 5.47 -16.75 -6.56
N LYS A 17 4.26 -17.12 -6.14
CA LYS A 17 3.28 -16.26 -5.45
C LYS A 17 3.84 -15.62 -4.19
N SER A 18 4.64 -16.34 -3.40
CA SER A 18 5.22 -15.82 -2.17
C SER A 18 6.38 -14.87 -2.45
N LYS A 19 7.21 -15.16 -3.46
CA LYS A 19 8.29 -14.27 -3.90
C LYS A 19 7.74 -12.99 -4.53
N ALA A 20 6.72 -13.08 -5.37
CA ALA A 20 6.03 -11.95 -5.96
C ALA A 20 5.48 -10.97 -4.91
N ALA A 21 4.82 -11.51 -3.86
CA ALA A 21 4.32 -10.70 -2.75
C ALA A 21 5.45 -9.97 -2.00
N ARG A 22 6.52 -10.69 -1.64
CA ARG A 22 7.69 -10.09 -0.95
C ARG A 22 8.35 -9.00 -1.77
N PHE A 23 8.57 -9.24 -3.06
CA PHE A 23 9.14 -8.27 -3.98
C PHE A 23 8.29 -6.99 -4.06
N SER A 24 6.97 -7.15 -4.20
CA SER A 24 6.03 -6.02 -4.24
C SER A 24 6.10 -5.14 -2.98
N PHE A 25 6.21 -5.75 -1.79
CA PHE A 25 6.35 -5.00 -0.54
C PHE A 25 7.70 -4.28 -0.46
N LEU A 26 8.81 -4.95 -0.77
CA LEU A 26 10.14 -4.34 -0.73
C LEU A 26 10.28 -3.16 -1.70
N MET A 27 9.64 -3.22 -2.88
CA MET A 27 9.63 -2.13 -3.85
C MET A 27 9.03 -0.83 -3.29
N VAL A 28 8.22 -0.86 -2.22
CA VAL A 28 7.66 0.37 -1.65
C VAL A 28 8.72 1.21 -0.95
N VAL A 29 9.76 0.58 -0.40
CA VAL A 29 10.79 1.26 0.38
C VAL A 29 11.49 2.35 -0.44
N PRO A 30 12.08 2.08 -1.63
CA PRO A 30 12.70 3.13 -2.43
C PRO A 30 11.70 4.18 -2.94
N LEU A 31 10.44 3.81 -3.19
CA LEU A 31 9.41 4.77 -3.60
C LEU A 31 9.07 5.77 -2.50
N ILE A 32 8.93 5.29 -1.25
CA ILE A 32 8.65 6.16 -0.10
C ILE A 32 9.86 7.06 0.18
N PHE A 33 11.07 6.51 0.20
CA PHE A 33 12.29 7.32 0.36
C PHE A 33 12.42 8.37 -0.74
N GLY A 34 12.13 8.01 -2.00
CA GLY A 34 12.13 8.95 -3.12
C GLY A 34 11.11 10.07 -2.97
N LYS A 35 9.90 9.76 -2.47
CA LYS A 35 8.88 10.78 -2.19
C LYS A 35 9.32 11.72 -1.06
N ILE A 36 9.88 11.18 0.03
CA ILE A 36 10.39 11.98 1.15
C ILE A 36 11.52 12.91 0.66
N ALA A 37 12.49 12.39 -0.10
CA ALA A 37 13.57 13.18 -0.65
C ALA A 37 13.04 14.31 -1.55
N LYS A 38 12.05 14.01 -2.40
CA LYS A 38 11.40 15.02 -3.24
C LYS A 38 10.73 16.12 -2.40
N ASP A 39 10.01 15.75 -1.35
CA ASP A 39 9.28 16.70 -0.50
C ASP A 39 10.24 17.62 0.26
N VAL A 40 11.36 17.07 0.74
CA VAL A 40 12.45 17.84 1.36
C VAL A 40 13.08 18.83 0.38
N LEU A 41 13.39 18.36 -0.84
CA LEU A 41 14.04 19.20 -1.87
C LEU A 41 13.12 20.29 -2.42
N SER A 42 11.80 20.04 -2.46
CA SER A 42 10.83 20.99 -3.02
C SER A 42 10.45 22.10 -2.04
N GLY A 43 10.88 22.03 -0.78
CA GLY A 43 10.56 23.01 0.26
C GLY A 43 9.09 22.97 0.73
N ASP A 44 8.32 21.97 0.30
CA ASP A 44 6.89 21.77 0.62
C ASP A 44 6.63 21.33 2.07
N LEU A 45 7.66 21.32 2.92
CA LEU A 45 7.55 20.98 4.33
C LEU A 45 7.01 22.17 5.14
N SER A 46 5.73 22.49 4.93
CA SER A 46 4.99 23.45 5.74
C SER A 46 4.89 22.94 7.19
N SER A 47 5.60 23.61 8.10
CA SER A 47 5.75 23.20 9.51
C SER A 47 4.87 24.00 10.49
N GLU A 48 4.02 24.89 10.00
CA GLU A 48 3.29 25.86 10.84
C GLU A 48 2.18 25.27 11.73
N SER A 49 1.75 24.02 11.53
CA SER A 49 0.64 23.43 12.30
C SER A 49 0.78 21.93 12.57
N THR A 50 2.00 21.44 12.68
CA THR A 50 2.29 20.01 12.74
C THR A 50 2.16 19.47 14.17
N ASN A 51 1.03 18.83 14.48
CA ASN A 51 0.82 18.13 15.75
C ASN A 51 1.65 16.82 15.80
N PHE A 52 2.85 16.89 16.35
CA PHE A 52 3.77 15.75 16.48
C PHE A 52 3.13 14.56 17.21
N THR A 53 2.24 14.81 18.17
CA THR A 53 1.50 13.76 18.88
C THR A 53 0.58 12.96 17.93
N THR A 54 -0.18 13.64 17.08
CA THR A 54 -1.08 13.00 16.11
C THR A 54 -0.29 12.23 15.05
N LEU A 55 0.84 12.79 14.59
CA LEU A 55 1.75 12.13 13.65
C LEU A 55 2.38 10.87 14.26
N GLY A 56 2.86 10.95 15.51
CA GLY A 56 3.42 9.79 16.22
C GLY A 56 2.38 8.68 16.39
N LEU A 57 1.16 9.02 16.78
CA LEU A 57 0.08 8.04 16.94
C LEU A 57 -0.33 7.43 15.59
N GLY A 58 -0.44 8.25 14.55
CA GLY A 58 -0.70 7.81 13.18
C GLY A 58 0.40 6.89 12.65
N PHE A 59 1.66 7.21 12.94
CA PHE A 59 2.81 6.37 12.57
C PHE A 59 2.75 5.01 13.25
N VAL A 60 2.56 4.96 14.56
CA VAL A 60 2.51 3.69 15.32
C VAL A 60 1.33 2.82 14.88
N THR A 61 0.14 3.42 14.73
CA THR A 61 -1.06 2.70 14.28
C THR A 61 -0.90 2.19 12.85
N ALA A 62 -0.40 3.02 11.93
CA ALA A 62 -0.12 2.61 10.56
C ALA A 62 0.95 1.51 10.48
N PHE A 63 1.98 1.57 11.33
CA PHE A 63 3.02 0.55 11.41
C PHE A 63 2.45 -0.80 11.84
N ILE A 64 1.68 -0.85 12.93
CA ILE A 64 1.08 -2.09 13.45
C ILE A 64 0.07 -2.66 12.43
N CYS A 65 -0.85 -1.83 11.93
CA CYS A 65 -1.81 -2.24 10.91
C CYS A 65 -1.10 -2.70 9.63
N GLY A 66 -0.01 -2.04 9.24
CA GLY A 66 0.82 -2.41 8.10
C GLY A 66 1.42 -3.80 8.24
N LEU A 67 1.98 -4.15 9.41
CA LEU A 67 2.53 -5.49 9.68
C LEU A 67 1.45 -6.58 9.56
N ILE A 68 0.28 -6.33 10.15
CA ILE A 68 -0.86 -7.26 10.09
C ILE A 68 -1.36 -7.40 8.64
N ALA A 69 -1.51 -6.28 7.93
CA ALA A 69 -1.95 -6.30 6.53
C ALA A 69 -0.95 -7.01 5.62
N CYS A 70 0.37 -6.83 5.83
CA CYS A 70 1.41 -7.50 5.04
C CYS A 70 1.33 -9.02 5.20
N THR A 71 1.25 -9.51 6.43
CA THR A 71 1.16 -10.95 6.71
C THR A 71 -0.14 -11.54 6.15
N TRP A 72 -1.25 -10.83 6.28
CA TRP A 72 -2.53 -11.25 5.74
C TRP A 72 -2.55 -11.28 4.21
N MET A 73 -1.98 -10.27 3.55
CA MET A 73 -1.84 -10.20 2.10
C MET A 73 -1.03 -11.38 1.56
N ILE A 74 0.10 -11.72 2.18
CA ILE A 74 0.91 -12.89 1.78
C ILE A 74 0.09 -14.18 1.91
N SER A 75 -0.69 -14.34 2.99
CA SER A 75 -1.57 -15.49 3.19
C SER A 75 -2.66 -15.58 2.13
N LEU A 76 -3.30 -14.47 1.77
CA LEU A 76 -4.33 -14.37 0.74
C LEU A 76 -3.78 -14.80 -0.63
N VAL A 77 -2.61 -14.26 -1.00
CA VAL A 77 -1.95 -14.56 -2.28
C VAL A 77 -1.54 -16.04 -2.35
N LYS A 78 -0.97 -16.59 -1.27
CA LYS A 78 -0.63 -18.02 -1.18
C LYS A 78 -1.84 -18.93 -1.40
N LYS A 79 -3.02 -18.55 -0.87
CA LYS A 79 -4.28 -19.29 -1.06
C LYS A 79 -4.95 -19.05 -2.41
N SER A 80 -4.28 -18.38 -3.36
CA SER A 80 -4.79 -18.03 -4.70
C SER A 80 -6.13 -17.26 -4.68
N LYS A 81 -6.44 -16.56 -3.59
CA LYS A 81 -7.70 -15.84 -3.40
C LYS A 81 -7.71 -14.44 -4.03
N LEU A 82 -6.86 -14.20 -5.04
CA LEU A 82 -6.74 -12.89 -5.72
C LEU A 82 -8.06 -12.42 -6.33
N ARG A 83 -8.96 -13.33 -6.71
CA ARG A 83 -10.30 -12.99 -7.21
C ARG A 83 -11.14 -12.25 -6.17
N TYR A 84 -11.10 -12.66 -4.90
CA TYR A 84 -11.80 -11.97 -3.81
C TYR A 84 -11.23 -10.57 -3.59
N PHE A 85 -9.90 -10.42 -3.68
CA PHE A 85 -9.24 -9.12 -3.56
C PHE A 85 -9.63 -8.18 -4.71
N SER A 86 -9.77 -8.69 -5.93
CA SER A 86 -10.23 -7.91 -7.08
C SER A 86 -11.64 -7.36 -6.87
N VAL A 87 -12.58 -8.20 -6.41
CA VAL A 87 -13.95 -7.77 -6.10
C VAL A 87 -13.95 -6.69 -5.01
N TYR A 88 -13.15 -6.86 -3.96
CA TYR A 88 -12.96 -5.83 -2.93
C TYR A 88 -12.47 -4.49 -3.53
N CYS A 89 -11.45 -4.51 -4.40
CA CYS A 89 -10.96 -3.30 -5.04
C CYS A 89 -12.01 -2.61 -5.92
N VAL A 90 -12.84 -3.38 -6.64
CA VAL A 90 -13.93 -2.81 -7.46
C VAL A 90 -14.96 -2.12 -6.57
N ILE A 91 -15.40 -2.77 -5.49
CA ILE A 91 -16.39 -2.20 -4.57
C ILE A 91 -15.86 -0.91 -3.94
N VAL A 92 -14.65 -0.93 -3.38
CA VAL A 92 -14.04 0.26 -2.75
C VAL A 92 -13.80 1.37 -3.78
N GLY A 93 -13.39 1.01 -5.00
CA GLY A 93 -13.21 1.96 -6.09
C GLY A 93 -14.52 2.65 -6.49
N LEU A 94 -15.61 1.88 -6.64
CA LEU A 94 -16.94 2.44 -6.94
C LEU A 94 -17.43 3.35 -5.80
N ILE A 95 -17.26 2.95 -4.55
CA ILE A 95 -17.62 3.78 -3.39
C ILE A 95 -16.83 5.09 -3.41
N ALA A 96 -15.51 5.04 -3.63
CA ALA A 96 -14.68 6.24 -3.70
C ALA A 96 -15.11 7.18 -4.83
N ILE A 97 -15.47 6.64 -5.99
CA ILE A 97 -16.01 7.44 -7.11
C ILE A 97 -17.32 8.10 -6.71
N ILE A 98 -18.29 7.35 -6.16
CA ILE A 98 -19.60 7.89 -5.76
C ILE A 98 -19.44 8.99 -4.70
N VAL A 99 -18.63 8.74 -3.67
CA VAL A 99 -18.36 9.72 -2.60
C VAL A 99 -17.66 10.97 -3.14
N SER A 100 -16.82 10.83 -4.16
CA SER A 100 -16.16 11.99 -4.78
C SER A 100 -17.11 12.90 -5.59
N PHE A 101 -18.30 12.40 -5.97
CA PHE A 101 -19.31 13.18 -6.70
C PHE A 101 -20.39 13.76 -5.78
N ILE A 102 -20.36 13.43 -4.50
CA ILE A 102 -21.20 14.00 -3.44
C ILE A 102 -20.43 15.14 -2.78
#